data_AF-A0A958UBB8-F1
#
_entry.id   AF-A0A958UBB8-F1
#
_cell.length_a   1.000
_cell.length_b   1.000
_cell.length_c   1.000
_cell.angle_alpha   90.00
_cell.angle_beta   90.00
_cell.angle_gamma   90.00
#
_symmetry.space_group_name_H-M   'P 1'
#
loop_
_entity.id
_entity.type
_entity.pdbx_description
1 polymer ?
#
loop_
_entity_poly.entity_id
_entity_poly.type
_entity_poly.pdbx_seq_one_letter_code
_entity_poly.pdbx_strand_id
1 'polypeptide(L)'
;MKVETIPFYKTGYFSKLICDYLAKDDKLQPFYNNFPSIEGFKKQLEEKKESFSLESRNVLVNALSDQYKNVEKSEKTSENIEKLKFENTFTVVTGHQLNLFTGPLYFLYKIISTINLTEILKEEFPSYNFVPVYWMAT
;
A
#
# COMPACT_ATOMS: atom_id res chain seq x y z
N MET A 1 -16.54 20.04 -4.14
CA MET A 1 -15.37 20.46 -4.94
C MET A 1 -15.52 19.86 -6.32
N LYS A 2 -15.30 20.61 -7.41
CA LYS A 2 -15.34 20.09 -8.78
C LYS A 2 -13.98 19.45 -9.09
N VAL A 3 -13.97 18.23 -9.62
CA VAL A 3 -12.75 17.51 -10.01
C VAL A 3 -12.71 17.42 -11.53
N GLU A 4 -11.57 17.75 -12.12
CA GLU A 4 -11.31 17.59 -13.55
C GLU A 4 -10.08 16.68 -13.71
N THR A 5 -10.08 15.84 -14.74
CA THR A 5 -9.01 14.86 -14.99
C THR A 5 -8.37 15.09 -16.34
N ILE A 6 -7.05 14.87 -16.41
CA ILE A 6 -6.26 14.96 -17.64
C ILE A 6 -5.58 13.61 -17.84
N PRO A 7 -5.74 12.94 -19.01
CA PRO A 7 -5.03 11.70 -19.29
C PRO A 7 -3.51 11.89 -19.22
N PHE A 8 -2.80 10.93 -18.60
CA PHE A 8 -1.34 11.00 -18.39
C PHE A 8 -0.54 11.30 -19.67
N TYR A 9 -0.88 10.66 -20.80
CA TYR A 9 -0.19 10.89 -22.07
C TYR A 9 -0.40 12.30 -22.64
N LYS A 10 -1.46 13.01 -22.22
CA LYS A 10 -1.70 14.41 -22.62
C LYS A 10 -0.91 15.43 -21.80
N THR A 11 -0.35 15.04 -20.65
CA THR A 11 0.40 15.98 -19.81
C THR A 11 1.80 16.26 -20.35
N GLY A 12 2.35 15.40 -21.22
CA GLY A 12 3.72 15.51 -21.73
C GLY A 12 4.82 15.28 -20.69
N TYR A 13 4.45 15.01 -19.43
CA TYR A 13 5.40 14.88 -18.31
C TYR A 13 5.93 13.46 -18.13
N PHE A 14 5.11 12.45 -18.42
CA PHE A 14 5.43 11.05 -18.14
C PHE A 14 6.15 10.39 -19.32
N SER A 15 7.14 9.56 -19.00
CA SER A 15 7.88 8.81 -20.01
C SER A 15 6.98 7.83 -20.76
N LYS A 16 7.41 7.43 -21.97
CA LYS A 16 6.70 6.43 -22.78
C LYS A 16 6.47 5.13 -21.99
N LEU A 17 7.46 4.71 -21.20
CA LEU A 17 7.36 3.51 -20.36
C LEU A 17 6.19 3.59 -19.37
N ILE A 18 6.02 4.71 -18.68
CA ILE A 18 4.92 4.90 -17.72
C ILE A 18 3.58 4.87 -18.45
N CYS A 19 3.47 5.59 -19.56
CA CYS A 19 2.25 5.62 -20.37
C CYS A 19 1.89 4.22 -20.90
N ASP A 20 2.87 3.48 -21.42
CA ASP A 20 2.70 2.10 -21.92
C ASP A 20 2.27 1.15 -20.78
N TYR A 21 2.83 1.29 -19.58
CA TYR A 21 2.44 0.49 -18.41
C TYR A 21 0.99 0.77 -18.01
N LEU A 22 0.61 2.05 -17.91
CA LEU A 22 -0.76 2.45 -17.58
C LEU A 22 -1.78 1.98 -18.65
N ALA A 23 -1.34 1.90 -19.91
CA ALA A 23 -2.14 1.36 -21.02
C ALA A 23 -2.14 -0.18 -21.10
N LYS A 24 -1.46 -0.88 -20.16
CA LYS A 24 -1.32 -2.34 -20.13
C LYS A 24 -0.71 -2.93 -21.40
N ASP A 25 0.25 -2.25 -22.00
CA ASP A 25 0.92 -2.73 -23.22
C ASP A 25 1.54 -4.13 -22.98
N ASP A 26 1.19 -5.10 -23.85
CA ASP A 26 1.56 -6.51 -23.71
C ASP A 26 3.08 -6.73 -23.63
N LYS A 27 3.87 -5.86 -24.26
CA LYS A 27 5.34 -5.96 -24.20
C LYS A 27 5.90 -5.75 -22.79
N LEU A 28 5.13 -5.15 -21.89
CA LEU A 28 5.53 -4.89 -20.51
C LEU A 28 5.10 -5.99 -19.54
N GLN A 29 4.22 -6.90 -19.95
CA GLN A 29 3.75 -8.02 -19.10
C GLN A 29 4.90 -8.84 -18.49
N PRO A 30 6.00 -9.14 -19.20
CA PRO A 30 7.10 -9.91 -18.59
C PRO A 30 7.82 -9.20 -17.43
N PHE A 31 7.59 -7.90 -17.23
CA PHE A 31 8.31 -7.09 -16.23
C PHE A 31 7.51 -6.87 -14.93
N TYR A 32 6.28 -7.37 -14.84
CA TYR A 32 5.49 -7.33 -13.62
C TYR A 32 4.61 -8.58 -13.50
N ASN A 33 4.15 -8.88 -12.29
CA ASN A 33 3.26 -10.02 -12.06
C ASN A 33 1.79 -9.60 -12.19
N ASN A 34 1.14 -9.27 -11.07
CA ASN A 34 -0.24 -8.82 -11.06
C ASN A 34 -0.34 -7.31 -11.34
N PHE A 35 -1.15 -6.91 -12.33
CA PHE A 35 -1.50 -5.50 -12.55
C PHE A 35 -2.35 -4.97 -11.38
N PRO A 36 -2.23 -3.68 -10.97
CA PRO A 36 -3.02 -3.11 -9.87
C PRO A 36 -4.48 -2.83 -10.27
N SER A 37 -5.23 -3.87 -10.65
CA SER A 37 -6.70 -3.89 -10.73
C SER A 37 -7.27 -4.76 -9.62
N ILE A 38 -8.59 -4.72 -9.41
CA ILE A 38 -9.26 -5.55 -8.39
C ILE A 38 -8.96 -7.05 -8.60
N GLU A 39 -8.98 -7.52 -9.84
CA GLU A 39 -8.64 -8.91 -10.17
C GLU A 39 -7.18 -9.23 -9.87
N GLY A 40 -6.27 -8.29 -10.16
CA GLY A 40 -4.85 -8.46 -9.85
C GLY A 40 -4.57 -8.45 -8.35
N PHE A 41 -5.28 -7.61 -7.58
CA PHE A 41 -5.21 -7.66 -6.11
C PHE A 41 -5.74 -8.98 -5.57
N LYS A 42 -6.84 -9.52 -6.12
CA LYS A 42 -7.33 -10.84 -5.72
C LYS A 42 -6.26 -11.92 -5.91
N LYS A 43 -5.62 -11.98 -7.07
CA LYS A 43 -4.51 -12.91 -7.34
C LYS A 43 -3.34 -12.68 -6.36
N GLN A 44 -3.00 -11.41 -6.11
CA GLN A 44 -1.93 -11.07 -5.19
C GLN A 44 -2.22 -11.53 -3.76
N LEU A 45 -3.47 -11.49 -3.31
CA LEU A 45 -3.89 -11.97 -2.00
C LEU A 45 -3.75 -13.49 -1.90
N GLU A 46 -4.17 -14.23 -2.93
CA GLU A 46 -4.03 -15.68 -3.00
C GLU A 46 -2.54 -16.09 -2.91
N GLU A 47 -1.67 -15.44 -3.69
CA GLU A 47 -0.21 -15.66 -3.64
C GLU A 47 0.38 -15.30 -2.27
N LYS A 48 -0.02 -14.17 -1.68
CA LYS A 48 0.60 -13.66 -0.44
C LYS A 48 0.13 -14.39 0.81
N LYS A 49 -1.04 -15.05 0.77
CA LYS A 49 -1.57 -15.81 1.91
C LYS A 49 -0.58 -16.87 2.39
N GLU A 50 0.17 -17.48 1.48
CA GLU A 50 1.13 -18.54 1.76
C GLU A 50 2.55 -18.01 2.07
N SER A 51 2.79 -16.70 1.96
CA SER A 51 4.14 -16.13 2.04
C SER A 51 4.67 -15.96 3.47
N PHE A 52 3.82 -15.95 4.50
CA PHE A 52 4.24 -15.62 5.87
C PHE A 52 3.60 -16.54 6.91
N SER A 53 4.43 -17.13 7.77
CA SER A 53 3.96 -17.93 8.90
C SER A 53 3.41 -17.05 10.03
N LEU A 54 2.64 -17.65 10.93
CA LEU A 54 2.17 -17.01 12.16
C LEU A 54 3.33 -16.53 13.03
N GLU A 55 4.45 -17.26 13.06
CA GLU A 55 5.66 -16.89 13.81
C GLU A 55 6.25 -15.57 13.27
N SER A 56 6.43 -15.44 11.95
CA SER A 56 6.95 -14.20 11.36
C SER A 56 6.02 -13.01 11.61
N ARG A 57 4.70 -13.23 11.59
CA ARG A 57 3.71 -12.19 11.93
C ARG A 57 3.83 -11.73 13.38
N ASN A 58 4.00 -12.67 14.32
CA ASN A 58 4.19 -12.35 15.73
C ASN A 58 5.50 -11.58 15.97
N VAL A 59 6.59 -11.96 15.29
CA VAL A 59 7.86 -11.20 15.34
C VAL A 59 7.65 -9.76 14.90
N LEU A 60 6.96 -9.53 13.77
CA LEU A 60 6.64 -8.19 13.28
C LEU A 60 5.80 -7.39 14.29
N VAL A 61 4.74 -7.98 14.83
CA VAL A 61 3.84 -7.27 15.76
C VAL A 61 4.55 -6.91 17.06
N ASN A 62 5.41 -7.80 17.57
CA ASN A 62 6.20 -7.52 18.77
C ASN A 62 7.19 -6.38 18.52
N ALA A 63 7.92 -6.42 17.40
CA ALA A 63 8.86 -5.35 17.04
C ALA A 63 8.18 -3.99 16.88
N LEU A 64 7.02 -3.94 16.20
CA LEU A 64 6.23 -2.71 16.07
C LEU A 64 5.67 -2.26 17.42
N SER A 65 5.12 -3.18 18.21
CA SER A 65 4.63 -2.85 19.55
C SER A 65 5.72 -2.22 20.41
N ASP A 66 6.92 -2.79 20.37
CA ASP A 66 8.10 -2.29 21.08
C ASP A 66 8.54 -0.91 20.58
N GLN A 67 8.62 -0.71 19.26
CA GLN A 67 8.97 0.57 18.65
C GLN A 67 7.99 1.69 19.05
N TYR A 68 6.71 1.36 19.17
CA TYR A 68 5.65 2.29 19.52
C TYR A 68 5.39 2.42 21.04
N LYS A 69 6.20 1.81 21.92
CA LYS A 69 6.01 1.91 23.39
C LYS A 69 6.12 3.34 23.92
N ASN A 70 7.07 4.11 23.37
CA ASN A 70 7.42 5.44 23.86
C ASN A 70 6.99 6.56 22.91
N VAL A 71 6.12 6.25 21.96
CA VAL A 71 5.58 7.21 20.98
C VAL A 71 4.08 7.22 21.13
N GLU A 72 3.51 8.42 21.26
CA GLU A 72 2.06 8.56 21.27
C GLU A 72 1.48 8.03 19.94
N LYS A 73 0.52 7.12 20.05
CA LYS A 73 -0.16 6.51 18.90
C LYS A 73 -1.66 6.60 19.10
N SER A 74 -2.39 6.71 17.99
CA SER A 74 -3.84 6.61 18.00
C SER A 74 -4.29 5.18 18.34
N GLU A 75 -5.53 5.06 18.81
CA GLU A 75 -6.20 3.76 18.95
C GLU A 75 -6.17 2.99 17.63
N LYS A 76 -6.38 3.69 16.50
CA LYS A 76 -6.37 3.07 15.17
C LYS A 76 -5.03 2.46 14.79
N THR A 77 -3.93 3.14 15.11
CA THR A 77 -2.59 2.59 14.90
C THR A 77 -2.37 1.34 15.76
N SER A 78 -2.85 1.34 17.00
CA SER A 78 -2.77 0.19 17.89
C SER A 78 -3.56 -1.02 17.35
N GLU A 79 -4.81 -0.80 16.91
CA GLU A 79 -5.62 -1.83 16.26
C GLU A 79 -4.94 -2.40 15.01
N ASN A 80 -4.36 -1.53 14.18
CA ASN A 80 -3.69 -1.94 12.94
C ASN A 80 -2.47 -2.81 13.23
N ILE A 81 -1.65 -2.47 14.23
CA ILE A 81 -0.52 -3.29 14.66
C ILE A 81 -1.01 -4.67 15.12
N GLU A 82 -2.05 -4.74 15.93
CA GLU A 82 -2.60 -6.03 16.40
C GLU A 82 -3.18 -6.88 15.26
N LYS A 83 -3.87 -6.26 14.29
CA LYS A 83 -4.42 -6.96 13.12
C LYS A 83 -3.37 -7.71 12.32
N LEU A 84 -2.11 -7.27 12.31
CA LEU A 84 -1.03 -7.93 11.55
C LEU A 84 -0.77 -9.38 12.01
N LYS A 85 -1.21 -9.76 13.22
CA LYS A 85 -1.17 -11.14 13.71
C LYS A 85 -2.07 -12.09 12.91
N PHE A 86 -3.18 -11.60 12.36
CA PHE A 86 -4.15 -12.46 11.68
C PHE A 86 -3.69 -12.84 10.26
N GLU A 87 -3.87 -14.10 9.89
CA GLU A 87 -3.47 -14.63 8.57
C GLU A 87 -4.22 -13.99 7.40
N ASN A 88 -5.44 -13.50 7.64
CA ASN A 88 -6.24 -12.78 6.66
C ASN A 88 -5.94 -11.27 6.62
N THR A 89 -4.88 -10.80 7.27
CA THR A 89 -4.44 -9.41 7.22
C THR A 89 -3.27 -9.24 6.25
N PHE A 90 -3.42 -8.25 5.36
CA PHE A 90 -2.43 -7.83 4.37
C PHE A 90 -2.11 -6.34 4.55
N THR A 91 -0.96 -5.92 4.01
CA THR A 91 -0.53 -4.53 4.06
C THR A 91 -0.60 -3.90 2.67
N VAL A 92 -0.98 -2.63 2.63
CA VAL A 92 -0.73 -1.78 1.46
C VAL A 92 0.40 -0.85 1.89
N VAL A 93 1.54 -0.93 1.20
CA VAL A 93 2.77 -0.27 1.62
C VAL A 93 3.14 0.81 0.63
N THR A 94 3.47 1.98 1.15
CA THR A 94 4.20 3.01 0.42
C THR A 94 5.40 3.46 1.25
N GLY A 95 6.32 4.22 0.66
CA GLY A 95 7.46 4.73 1.41
C GLY A 95 8.14 5.92 0.77
N HIS A 96 9.00 6.58 1.55
CA HIS A 96 9.83 7.68 1.11
C HIS A 96 11.02 7.88 2.07
N GLN A 97 12.03 8.62 1.60
CA GLN A 97 13.06 9.20 2.46
C GLN A 97 12.45 10.18 3.47
N LEU A 98 13.08 10.31 4.63
CA LEU A 98 12.71 11.30 5.65
C LEU A 98 12.82 12.73 5.10
N ASN A 99 11.81 13.56 5.39
CA ASN A 99 11.79 14.97 4.97
C ASN A 99 11.56 15.87 6.19
N LEU A 100 12.19 17.04 6.20
CA LEU A 100 11.80 18.13 7.09
C LEU A 100 10.49 18.75 6.60
N PHE A 101 9.63 19.16 7.53
CA PHE A 101 8.37 19.86 7.25
C PHE A 101 7.49 19.17 6.19
N THR A 102 7.29 17.85 6.34
CA THR A 102 6.45 16.98 5.48
C THR A 102 6.83 16.88 4.00
N GLY A 103 7.90 17.55 3.57
CA GLY A 103 8.50 17.38 2.25
C GLY A 103 7.59 17.83 1.09
N PRO A 104 7.82 17.29 -0.11
CA PRO A 104 7.04 17.65 -1.30
C PRO A 104 5.61 17.12 -1.20
N LEU A 105 4.65 17.79 -1.83
CA LEU A 105 3.23 17.48 -1.73
C LEU A 105 2.86 16.02 -2.07
N TYR A 106 3.59 15.39 -3.00
CA TYR A 106 3.34 13.99 -3.35
C TYR A 106 3.59 13.02 -2.18
N PHE A 107 4.36 13.42 -1.15
CA PHE A 107 4.51 12.67 0.10
C PHE A 107 3.15 12.41 0.75
N LEU A 108 2.34 13.46 0.88
CA LEU A 108 0.99 13.37 1.44
C LEU A 108 0.07 12.56 0.52
N TYR A 109 0.17 12.75 -0.80
CA TYR A 109 -0.62 11.96 -1.74
C TYR A 109 -0.31 10.47 -1.66
N LYS A 110 0.96 10.06 -1.49
CA LYS A 110 1.31 8.65 -1.30
C LYS A 110 0.65 8.05 -0.06
N ILE A 111 0.65 8.79 1.06
CA ILE A 111 0.01 8.35 2.31
C ILE A 111 -1.51 8.22 2.11
N ILE A 112 -2.15 9.27 1.59
CA ILE A 112 -3.60 9.29 1.38
C ILE A 112 -4.03 8.19 0.39
N SER A 113 -3.32 8.02 -0.72
CA SER A 113 -3.60 6.95 -1.68
C SER A 113 -3.46 5.55 -1.08
N THR A 114 -2.50 5.36 -0.16
CA THR A 114 -2.31 4.09 0.55
C THR A 114 -3.50 3.80 1.46
N ILE A 115 -3.93 4.79 2.24
CA ILE A 115 -5.10 4.66 3.12
C ILE A 115 -6.37 4.40 2.29
N ASN A 116 -6.63 5.20 1.26
CA ASN A 116 -7.79 5.04 0.39
C ASN A 116 -7.82 3.65 -0.28
N LEU A 117 -6.67 3.15 -0.74
CA LEU A 117 -6.60 1.81 -1.31
C LEU A 117 -6.94 0.72 -0.28
N THR A 118 -6.54 0.87 0.99
CA THR A 118 -6.95 -0.10 2.03
C THR A 118 -8.46 -0.09 2.27
N GLU A 119 -9.11 1.05 2.15
CA GLU A 119 -10.57 1.17 2.29
C GLU A 119 -11.29 0.49 1.12
N ILE A 120 -10.90 0.82 -0.11
CA ILE A 120 -11.42 0.18 -1.34
C ILE A 120 -11.27 -1.33 -1.27
N LEU A 121 -10.08 -1.82 -0.91
CA LEU A 121 -9.84 -3.27 -0.81
C LEU A 121 -10.64 -3.93 0.30
N LYS A 122 -10.92 -3.22 1.41
CA LYS A 122 -11.76 -3.74 2.49
C LYS A 122 -13.23 -3.87 2.05
N GLU A 123 -13.72 -2.94 1.25
CA GLU A 123 -15.07 -3.01 0.66
C GLU A 123 -15.18 -4.16 -0.35
N GLU A 124 -14.20 -4.29 -1.24
CA GLU A 124 -14.17 -5.35 -2.27
C GLU A 124 -13.91 -6.74 -1.69
N PHE A 125 -13.15 -6.82 -0.59
CA PHE A 125 -12.77 -8.09 0.05
C PHE A 125 -13.05 -8.08 1.57
N PRO A 126 -14.32 -8.13 2.01
CA PRO A 126 -14.69 -7.92 3.41
C PRO A 126 -14.12 -8.95 4.40
N SER A 127 -13.83 -10.17 3.94
CA SER A 127 -13.25 -11.25 4.76
C SER A 127 -11.78 -11.03 5.10
N TYR A 128 -11.11 -10.08 4.46
CA TYR A 128 -9.71 -9.74 4.69
C TYR A 128 -9.56 -8.40 5.41
N ASN A 129 -8.40 -8.18 6.01
CA ASN A 129 -8.04 -6.90 6.62
C ASN A 129 -6.87 -6.28 5.85
N PHE A 130 -6.89 -4.95 5.75
CA PHE A 130 -5.86 -4.19 5.05
C PHE A 130 -5.31 -3.12 5.97
N VAL A 131 -4.00 -3.16 6.21
CA VAL A 131 -3.30 -2.20 7.08
C VAL A 131 -2.44 -1.28 6.21
N PRO A 132 -2.66 0.05 6.24
CA PRO A 132 -1.81 0.98 5.53
C PRO A 132 -0.47 1.11 6.26
N VAL A 133 0.62 0.90 5.54
CA VAL A 133 1.98 1.01 6.09
C VAL A 133 2.76 2.06 5.32
N TYR A 134 3.35 2.98 6.09
CA TYR A 134 4.28 3.95 5.55
C TYR A 134 5.71 3.59 5.96
N TRP A 135 6.52 3.19 4.99
CA TRP A 135 7.92 2.87 5.19
C TRP A 135 8.78 4.13 5.16
N MET A 136 9.36 4.47 6.31
CA MET A 136 10.33 5.55 6.44
C MET A 136 11.72 5.03 6.07
N ALA A 137 12.22 5.37 4.88
CA ALA A 137 13.56 4.98 4.45
C ALA A 137 14.61 5.87 5.12
N THR A 138 15.41 5.26 6.00
CA THR A 138 16.46 5.90 6.82
C THR A 138 17.85 5.45 6.39
#